data_AF-A0A353F9X1-F1
#
_entry.id   AF-A0A353F9X1-F1
#
_cell.length_a   1.000
_cell.length_b   1.000
_cell.length_c   1.000
_cell.angle_alpha   90.00
_cell.angle_beta   90.00
_cell.angle_gamma   90.00
#
_symmetry.space_group_name_H-M   'P 1'
#
loop_
_entity.id
_entity.type
_entity.pdbx_description
1 polymer ?
#
loop_
_entity_poly.entity_id
_entity_poly.type
_entity_poly.pdbx_seq_one_letter_code
_entity_poly.pdbx_strand_id
1 'polypeptide(L)'
;MRSLILLFPLLALLSCGKSSNGPGKPVGEKPTIVVVSPLVNVDYADSVSVEVRFSDDRGLKAAYITLSTSSGTTYYSGQKSLSGTADTLEFKAPVAVGFDYTGSNLIDVQCADTDENVHSVQEVFVVKDRVKPQAIFTLFSTSVNSGPNGLIEANFTLTDKLGLSEYTATLWELNAQEEPETEWKKFSKTGLNGVKSFNASHNFLSTSSGYPAGSKYQLIVTVSDISGNIAEYRSETGTVN
;
A
#
# COMPACT_ATOMS: atom_id res chain seq x y z
N MET A 1 44.50 10.47 -3.56
CA MET A 1 43.71 10.96 -2.42
C MET A 1 43.20 9.75 -1.65
N ARG A 2 43.33 9.77 -0.32
CA ARG A 2 43.13 8.64 0.59
C ARG A 2 41.65 8.34 0.83
N SER A 3 41.38 7.05 1.08
CA SER A 3 40.18 6.34 1.55
C SER A 3 39.17 7.09 2.43
N LEU A 4 37.90 6.67 2.33
CA LEU A 4 37.13 6.25 3.51
C LEU A 4 36.05 5.22 3.11
N ILE A 5 36.32 3.95 3.38
CA ILE A 5 35.35 2.84 3.38
C ILE A 5 34.87 2.72 4.83
N LEU A 6 33.57 2.91 5.08
CA LEU A 6 32.96 2.70 6.39
C LEU A 6 32.78 1.20 6.63
N LEU A 7 33.64 0.69 7.52
CA LEU A 7 33.65 -0.66 8.05
C LEU A 7 32.61 -0.74 9.17
N PHE A 8 31.58 -1.58 9.02
CA PHE A 8 30.69 -1.94 10.13
C PHE A 8 31.44 -2.90 11.08
N PRO A 9 31.41 -2.69 12.41
CA PRO A 9 32.06 -3.59 13.35
C PRO A 9 31.18 -4.83 13.54
N LEU A 10 31.67 -5.96 13.02
CA LEU A 10 31.22 -7.29 13.38
C LEU A 10 31.70 -7.55 14.83
N LEU A 11 30.84 -7.32 15.83
CA LEU A 11 31.11 -7.76 17.20
C LEU A 11 30.96 -9.28 17.25
N ALA A 12 32.06 -9.98 16.96
CA ALA A 12 32.22 -11.39 17.30
C ALA A 12 32.44 -11.49 18.82
N LEU A 13 31.40 -11.85 19.56
CA LEU A 13 31.52 -12.35 20.92
C LEU A 13 32.14 -13.74 20.88
N LEU A 14 33.48 -13.81 20.85
CA LEU A 14 34.24 -15.00 21.21
C LEU A 14 34.22 -15.13 22.74
N SER A 15 33.15 -15.72 23.27
CA SER A 15 33.17 -16.30 24.62
C SER A 15 33.65 -17.74 24.51
N CYS A 16 34.94 -17.94 24.77
CA CYS A 16 35.54 -19.26 24.89
C CYS A 16 35.27 -19.79 26.30
N GLY A 17 34.10 -20.41 26.50
CA GLY A 17 33.78 -21.18 27.68
C GLY A 17 34.08 -22.66 27.44
N LYS A 18 35.26 -23.13 27.85
CA LYS A 18 35.53 -24.57 27.98
C LYS A 18 34.59 -25.14 29.07
N SER A 19 33.59 -25.92 28.67
CA SER A 19 32.83 -26.79 29.57
C SER A 19 33.05 -28.25 29.16
N SER A 20 33.22 -29.08 30.18
CA SER A 20 33.78 -30.43 30.17
C SER A 20 33.08 -31.45 29.28
N ASN A 21 33.90 -32.30 28.65
CA ASN A 21 33.50 -33.54 27.97
C ASN A 21 32.70 -34.48 28.89
N GLY A 22 31.42 -34.68 28.56
CA GLY A 22 30.69 -35.94 28.80
C GLY A 22 30.53 -36.70 27.47
N PRO A 23 30.25 -38.01 27.48
CA PRO A 23 30.07 -38.77 26.24
C PRO A 23 28.84 -38.27 25.49
N GLY A 24 29.08 -37.75 24.29
CA GLY A 24 28.13 -37.57 23.18
C GLY A 24 26.67 -37.37 23.54
N LYS A 25 26.31 -36.23 24.16
CA LYS A 25 24.94 -35.73 23.99
C LYS A 25 24.81 -35.52 22.47
N PRO A 26 23.85 -36.16 21.77
CA PRO A 26 23.67 -35.91 20.35
C PRO A 26 23.56 -34.40 20.17
N VAL A 27 24.36 -33.80 19.29
CA VAL A 27 24.10 -32.43 18.87
C VAL A 27 22.77 -32.52 18.15
N GLY A 28 21.72 -31.98 18.75
CA GLY A 28 20.39 -31.99 18.16
C GLY A 28 20.35 -31.06 16.98
N GLU A 29 19.31 -31.25 16.20
CA GLU A 29 19.18 -30.56 14.93
C GLU A 29 18.91 -29.07 15.16
N LYS A 30 19.14 -28.26 14.14
CA LYS A 30 18.74 -26.84 14.22
C LYS A 30 17.22 -26.77 14.13
N PRO A 31 16.59 -25.80 14.80
CA PRO A 31 15.15 -25.62 14.69
C PRO A 31 14.77 -25.31 13.23
N THR A 32 13.64 -25.86 12.78
CA THR A 32 13.03 -25.54 11.49
C THR A 32 12.13 -24.34 11.62
N ILE A 33 12.18 -23.45 10.64
CA ILE A 33 11.37 -22.23 10.57
C ILE A 33 10.60 -22.27 9.25
N VAL A 34 9.28 -22.06 9.31
CA VAL A 34 8.43 -21.88 8.14
C VAL A 34 7.67 -20.58 8.30
N VAL A 35 7.99 -19.60 7.45
CA VAL A 35 7.21 -18.35 7.36
C VAL A 35 5.96 -18.63 6.53
N VAL A 36 4.79 -18.47 7.15
CA VAL A 36 3.49 -18.66 6.49
C VAL A 36 2.91 -17.32 6.08
N SER A 37 3.17 -16.27 6.87
CA SER A 37 2.84 -14.89 6.54
C SER A 37 3.90 -13.92 7.08
N PRO A 38 4.17 -12.81 6.38
CA PRO A 38 3.41 -12.27 5.24
C PRO A 38 3.59 -13.07 3.95
N LEU A 39 2.51 -13.15 3.15
CA LEU A 39 2.56 -13.77 1.83
C LEU A 39 3.48 -12.97 0.90
N VAL A 40 4.08 -13.63 -0.09
CA VAL A 40 4.96 -12.99 -1.09
C VAL A 40 4.28 -11.80 -1.80
N ASN A 41 2.95 -11.77 -1.86
CA ASN A 41 2.17 -10.61 -2.27
C ASN A 41 1.03 -10.35 -1.28
N VAL A 42 1.02 -9.17 -0.67
CA VAL A 42 -0.06 -8.71 0.21
C VAL A 42 -0.65 -7.41 -0.32
N ASP A 43 -1.94 -7.20 -0.06
CA ASP A 43 -2.57 -5.91 -0.33
C ASP A 43 -2.19 -4.92 0.78
N TYR A 44 -2.18 -3.63 0.44
CA TYR A 44 -1.90 -2.57 1.40
C TYR A 44 -2.77 -2.73 2.66
N ALA A 45 -2.12 -2.70 3.82
CA ALA A 45 -2.75 -2.87 5.12
C ALA A 45 -2.12 -1.94 6.15
N ASP A 46 -2.92 -1.57 7.17
CA ASP A 46 -2.43 -0.80 8.33
C ASP A 46 -1.55 -1.63 9.28
N SER A 47 -1.52 -2.94 9.07
CA SER A 47 -0.73 -3.91 9.83
C SER A 47 -0.32 -5.08 8.95
N VAL A 48 0.88 -5.61 9.15
CA VAL A 48 1.32 -6.85 8.48
C VAL A 48 0.92 -8.03 9.36
N SER A 49 0.14 -8.97 8.81
CA SER A 49 -0.13 -10.23 9.49
C SER A 49 1.11 -11.11 9.39
N VAL A 50 1.57 -11.63 10.51
CA VAL A 50 2.75 -12.49 10.62
C VAL A 50 2.31 -13.82 11.21
N GLU A 51 2.60 -14.90 10.49
CA GLU A 51 2.46 -16.27 10.98
C GLU A 51 3.77 -16.99 10.70
N VAL A 52 4.38 -17.52 11.75
CA VAL A 52 5.61 -18.33 11.63
C VAL A 52 5.45 -19.59 12.45
N ARG A 53 5.78 -20.72 11.83
CA ARG A 53 5.75 -22.04 12.45
C ARG A 53 7.17 -22.50 12.73
N PHE A 54 7.35 -23.03 13.93
CA PHE A 54 8.64 -23.50 14.43
C PHE A 54 8.51 -24.97 14.81
N SER A 55 9.56 -25.75 14.56
CA SER A 55 9.66 -27.12 15.07
C SER A 55 11.10 -27.48 15.38
N ASP A 56 11.28 -28.30 16.40
CA ASP A 56 12.57 -28.78 16.88
C ASP A 56 12.42 -30.19 17.48
N ASP A 57 13.49 -30.97 17.55
CA ASP A 57 13.43 -32.34 18.06
C ASP A 57 13.45 -32.41 19.60
N ARG A 58 13.95 -31.36 20.29
CA ARG A 58 14.20 -31.39 21.74
C ARG A 58 13.60 -30.22 22.51
N GLY A 59 13.42 -29.07 21.89
CA GLY A 59 12.69 -27.96 22.49
C GLY A 59 13.04 -26.60 21.92
N LEU A 60 12.03 -25.74 21.79
CA LEU A 60 12.16 -24.36 21.36
C LEU A 60 12.38 -23.44 22.57
N LYS A 61 13.11 -22.33 22.37
CA LYS A 61 13.41 -21.34 23.42
C LYS A 61 12.88 -19.95 23.08
N ALA A 62 13.30 -19.39 21.94
CA ALA A 62 12.89 -18.05 21.55
C ALA A 62 13.03 -17.82 20.04
N ALA A 63 12.21 -16.92 19.51
CA ALA A 63 12.37 -16.35 18.18
C ALA A 63 12.56 -14.84 18.24
N TYR A 64 13.34 -14.31 17.31
CA TYR A 64 13.48 -12.89 17.02
C TYR A 64 12.94 -12.66 15.62
N ILE A 65 11.97 -11.77 15.50
CA ILE A 65 11.34 -11.43 14.22
C ILE A 65 11.60 -9.96 13.94
N THR A 66 12.13 -9.68 12.75
CA THR A 66 12.38 -8.33 12.26
C THR A 66 11.66 -8.15 10.93
N LEU A 67 10.95 -7.03 10.78
CA LEU A 67 10.42 -6.60 9.50
C LEU A 67 11.11 -5.30 9.07
N SER A 68 11.55 -5.27 7.83
CA SER A 68 12.28 -4.14 7.27
C SER A 68 11.92 -3.88 5.82
N THR A 69 12.24 -2.70 5.32
CA THR A 69 12.22 -2.43 3.89
C THR A 69 13.38 -3.15 3.20
N SER A 70 13.27 -3.31 1.89
CA SER A 70 14.41 -3.72 1.05
C SER A 70 15.65 -2.80 1.17
N SER A 71 15.48 -1.54 1.60
CA SER A 71 16.58 -0.61 1.90
C SER A 71 17.19 -0.79 3.30
N GLY A 72 16.68 -1.72 4.11
CA GLY A 72 17.18 -2.05 5.44
C GLY A 72 16.57 -1.22 6.58
N THR A 73 15.56 -0.39 6.31
CA THR A 73 14.87 0.36 7.37
C THR A 73 13.98 -0.60 8.14
N THR A 74 14.32 -0.85 9.41
CA THR A 74 13.51 -1.69 10.29
C THR A 74 12.31 -0.91 10.82
N TYR A 75 11.11 -1.44 10.65
CA TYR A 75 9.88 -0.85 11.18
C TYR A 75 9.19 -1.73 12.22
N TYR A 76 9.61 -2.98 12.36
CA TYR A 76 9.20 -3.85 13.45
C TYR A 76 10.36 -4.75 13.89
N SER A 77 10.52 -4.91 15.20
CA SER A 77 11.41 -5.92 15.78
C SER A 77 10.84 -6.40 17.10
N GLY A 78 10.88 -7.71 17.35
CA GLY A 78 10.37 -8.28 18.59
C GLY A 78 10.92 -9.66 18.88
N GLN A 79 11.24 -9.91 20.15
CA GLN A 79 11.53 -11.23 20.67
C GLN A 79 10.24 -11.88 21.17
N LYS A 80 10.09 -13.18 20.91
CA LYS A 80 8.97 -14.01 21.36
C LYS A 80 9.52 -15.27 22.03
N SER A 81 8.99 -15.58 23.21
CA SER A 81 9.27 -16.85 23.86
C SER A 81 8.55 -17.96 23.11
N LEU A 82 9.23 -19.10 22.93
CA LEU A 82 8.69 -20.31 22.34
C LEU A 82 8.71 -21.43 23.38
N SER A 83 7.90 -22.47 23.17
CA SER A 83 7.88 -23.62 24.08
C SER A 83 7.57 -24.94 23.37
N GLY A 84 7.90 -26.06 24.03
CA GLY A 84 7.68 -27.39 23.46
C GLY A 84 8.57 -27.68 22.25
N THR A 85 8.24 -28.72 21.49
CA THR A 85 8.96 -29.12 20.26
C THR A 85 8.36 -28.52 19.00
N ALA A 86 7.20 -27.87 19.09
CA ALA A 86 6.57 -27.15 18.00
C ALA A 86 5.75 -25.99 18.56
N ASP A 87 5.79 -24.85 17.88
CA ASP A 87 5.07 -23.65 18.30
C ASP A 87 4.69 -22.82 17.06
N THR A 88 3.65 -22.00 17.19
CA THR A 88 3.19 -21.12 16.11
C THR A 88 3.01 -19.71 16.68
N LEU A 89 3.67 -18.75 16.05
CA LEU A 89 3.53 -17.34 16.38
C LEU A 89 2.63 -16.66 15.37
N GLU A 90 1.50 -16.15 15.85
CA GLU A 90 0.55 -15.34 15.09
C GLU A 90 0.40 -13.95 15.73
N PHE A 91 0.62 -12.90 14.95
CA PHE A 91 0.36 -11.53 15.40
C PHE A 91 0.19 -10.57 14.22
N LYS A 92 -0.27 -9.35 14.53
CA LYS A 92 -0.31 -8.23 13.59
C LYS A 92 0.77 -7.23 13.95
N ALA A 93 1.80 -7.12 13.11
CA ALA A 93 2.83 -6.11 13.25
C ALA A 93 2.25 -4.75 12.83
N PRO A 94 2.25 -3.73 13.70
CA PRO A 94 1.82 -2.39 13.29
C PRO A 94 2.77 -1.86 12.22
N VAL A 95 2.21 -1.23 11.19
CA VAL A 95 3.03 -0.58 10.17
C VAL A 95 3.46 0.81 10.68
N ALA A 96 4.77 1.03 10.78
CA ALA A 96 5.36 2.27 11.29
C ALA A 96 5.96 3.13 10.17
N VAL A 97 6.51 4.29 10.54
CA VAL A 97 7.27 5.16 9.63
C VAL A 97 8.40 4.35 8.98
N GLY A 98 8.50 4.44 7.65
CA GLY A 98 9.52 3.75 6.88
C GLY A 98 9.08 2.44 6.26
N PHE A 99 7.86 1.94 6.50
CA PHE A 99 7.32 0.81 5.74
C PHE A 99 7.15 1.16 4.26
N ASP A 100 7.53 0.22 3.39
CA ASP A 100 7.27 0.36 1.96
C ASP A 100 5.84 -0.09 1.66
N TYR A 101 4.92 0.89 1.67
CA TYR A 101 3.50 0.69 1.44
C TYR A 101 3.16 0.19 0.05
N THR A 102 4.10 0.32 -0.89
CA THR A 102 4.00 -0.19 -2.25
C THR A 102 5.36 -0.62 -2.76
N GLY A 103 5.76 -1.82 -2.38
CA GLY A 103 7.04 -2.35 -2.80
C GLY A 103 7.53 -3.48 -1.92
N SER A 104 8.85 -3.66 -1.93
CA SER A 104 9.51 -4.85 -1.41
C SER A 104 9.93 -4.64 0.04
N ASN A 105 9.48 -5.57 0.88
CA ASN A 105 9.79 -5.67 2.29
C ASN A 105 10.41 -7.02 2.59
N LEU A 106 11.07 -7.11 3.75
CA LEU A 106 11.75 -8.30 4.23
C LEU A 106 11.16 -8.71 5.57
N ILE A 107 11.03 -10.01 5.78
CA ILE A 107 10.88 -10.64 7.09
C ILE A 107 12.13 -11.46 7.36
N ASP A 108 12.78 -11.19 8.49
CA ASP A 108 13.88 -11.97 9.03
C ASP A 108 13.43 -12.64 10.32
N VAL A 109 13.55 -13.95 10.38
CA VAL A 109 13.19 -14.76 11.54
C VAL A 109 14.42 -15.53 11.96
N GLN A 110 14.86 -15.29 13.20
CA GLN A 110 15.86 -16.12 13.87
C GLN A 110 15.20 -16.92 14.98
N CYS A 111 15.47 -18.22 15.05
CA CYS A 111 14.98 -19.11 16.10
C CYS A 111 16.16 -19.76 16.83
N ALA A 112 16.09 -19.79 18.16
CA ALA A 112 16.99 -20.52 19.03
C ALA A 112 16.23 -21.65 19.75
N ASP A 113 16.83 -22.82 19.81
CA ASP A 113 16.32 -23.98 20.54
C ASP A 113 16.84 -24.01 22.00
N THR A 114 16.48 -25.05 22.76
CA THR A 114 16.94 -25.24 24.15
C THR A 114 18.39 -25.71 24.27
N ASP A 115 18.98 -26.21 23.19
CA ASP A 115 20.37 -26.67 23.11
C ASP A 115 21.31 -25.62 22.50
N GLU A 116 20.81 -24.39 22.32
CA GLU A 116 21.52 -23.22 21.80
C GLU A 116 21.87 -23.28 20.30
N ASN A 117 21.27 -24.21 19.54
CA ASN A 117 21.32 -24.12 18.09
C ASN A 117 20.47 -22.96 17.60
N VAL A 118 20.94 -22.29 16.54
CA VAL A 118 20.26 -21.15 15.93
C VAL A 118 20.07 -21.38 14.43
N HIS A 119 18.88 -21.05 13.95
CA HIS A 119 18.53 -20.98 12.52
C HIS A 119 17.97 -19.60 12.20
N SER A 120 18.26 -19.07 11.00
CA SER A 120 17.69 -17.82 10.49
C SER A 120 17.14 -18.07 9.08
N VAL A 121 15.94 -17.58 8.85
CA VAL A 121 15.25 -17.57 7.55
C VAL A 121 14.92 -16.12 7.24
N GLN A 122 15.19 -15.71 6.00
CA GLN A 122 14.81 -14.41 5.48
C GLN A 122 13.96 -14.59 4.23
N GLU A 123 12.82 -13.90 4.18
CA GLU A 123 11.93 -13.91 3.03
C GLU A 123 11.58 -12.50 2.58
N VAL A 124 11.29 -12.37 1.29
CA VAL A 124 10.81 -11.13 0.67
C VAL A 124 9.30 -11.22 0.51
N PHE A 125 8.61 -10.14 0.85
CA PHE A 125 7.22 -9.96 0.51
C PHE A 125 6.97 -8.60 -0.14
N VAL A 126 6.03 -8.56 -1.08
CA VAL A 126 5.68 -7.35 -1.83
C VAL A 126 4.32 -6.86 -1.40
N VAL A 127 4.26 -5.59 -1.02
CA VAL A 127 3.00 -4.90 -0.73
C VAL A 127 2.51 -4.24 -2.02
N LYS A 128 1.27 -4.50 -2.38
CA LYS A 128 0.61 -3.90 -3.54
C LYS A 128 -0.52 -3.03 -3.06
N ASP A 129 -0.60 -1.83 -3.61
CA ASP A 129 -1.84 -1.08 -3.52
C ASP A 129 -2.84 -1.63 -4.55
N ARG A 130 -4.03 -1.98 -4.09
CA ARG A 130 -5.17 -2.36 -4.92
C ARG A 130 -6.41 -1.52 -4.63
N VAL A 131 -6.31 -0.61 -3.65
CA VAL A 131 -7.41 0.25 -3.28
C VAL A 131 -7.43 1.37 -4.28
N LYS A 132 -8.53 1.49 -5.02
CA LYS A 132 -8.66 2.56 -6.00
C LYS A 132 -8.96 3.89 -5.32
N PRO A 133 -8.49 5.02 -5.89
CA PRO A 133 -8.87 6.35 -5.43
C PRO A 133 -10.39 6.55 -5.57
N GLN A 134 -10.94 7.42 -4.74
CA GLN A 134 -12.37 7.74 -4.70
C GLN A 134 -12.65 9.19 -5.12
N ALA A 135 -13.79 9.42 -5.77
CA ALA A 135 -14.33 10.75 -6.02
C ALA A 135 -15.77 10.84 -5.52
N ILE A 136 -16.08 11.91 -4.78
CA ILE A 136 -17.41 12.19 -4.25
C ILE A 136 -17.84 13.55 -4.79
N PHE A 137 -18.91 13.58 -5.58
CA PHE A 137 -19.52 14.82 -6.04
C PHE A 137 -20.29 15.48 -4.90
N THR A 138 -19.96 16.75 -4.62
CA THR A 138 -20.65 17.57 -3.61
C THR A 138 -21.57 18.60 -4.25
N LEU A 139 -21.33 18.94 -5.51
CA LEU A 139 -22.20 19.78 -6.33
C LEU A 139 -22.07 19.35 -7.80
N PHE A 140 -23.20 19.28 -8.50
CA PHE A 140 -23.22 19.24 -9.96
C PHE A 140 -24.48 19.93 -10.47
N SER A 141 -24.36 20.89 -11.39
CA SER A 141 -25.52 21.53 -12.02
C SER A 141 -26.19 20.56 -12.98
N THR A 142 -27.38 20.08 -12.64
CA THR A 142 -28.17 19.13 -13.46
C THR A 142 -29.10 19.79 -14.46
N SER A 143 -29.15 21.13 -14.49
CA SER A 143 -29.99 21.88 -15.39
C SER A 143 -29.29 23.17 -15.81
N VAL A 144 -29.20 23.41 -17.12
CA VAL A 144 -28.66 24.66 -17.69
C VAL A 144 -29.57 25.13 -18.82
N ASN A 145 -29.73 26.44 -18.98
CA ASN A 145 -30.49 26.96 -20.12
C ASN A 145 -29.66 26.90 -21.40
N SER A 146 -30.32 26.64 -22.50
CA SER A 146 -29.77 26.78 -23.85
C SER A 146 -29.41 28.24 -24.17
N GLY A 147 -28.48 28.41 -25.09
CA GLY A 147 -27.95 29.71 -25.48
C GLY A 147 -26.62 30.10 -24.81
N PRO A 148 -26.08 31.28 -25.14
CA PRO A 148 -24.74 31.69 -24.72
C PRO A 148 -24.65 31.88 -23.20
N ASN A 149 -23.46 31.62 -22.66
CA ASN A 149 -23.13 31.75 -21.25
C ASN A 149 -23.85 30.76 -20.32
N GLY A 150 -24.28 29.60 -20.84
CA GLY A 150 -24.71 28.49 -19.99
C GLY A 150 -23.57 28.08 -19.06
N LEU A 151 -23.83 28.01 -17.76
CA LEU A 151 -22.85 27.63 -16.75
C LEU A 151 -23.27 26.31 -16.11
N ILE A 152 -22.39 25.32 -16.18
CA ILE A 152 -22.47 24.10 -15.40
C ILE A 152 -21.36 24.17 -14.34
N GLU A 153 -21.73 24.08 -13.07
CA GLU A 153 -20.80 24.07 -11.94
C GLU A 153 -20.64 22.65 -11.42
N ALA A 154 -19.42 22.28 -11.04
CA ALA A 154 -19.15 21.00 -10.43
C ALA A 154 -18.13 21.12 -9.31
N ASN A 155 -18.47 20.56 -8.14
CA ASN A 155 -17.55 20.39 -7.02
C ASN A 155 -17.47 18.91 -6.66
N PHE A 156 -16.25 18.44 -6.44
CA PHE A 156 -16.02 17.08 -5.99
C PHE A 156 -14.77 16.99 -5.12
N THR A 157 -14.79 16.02 -4.21
CA THR A 157 -13.66 15.68 -3.34
C THR A 157 -13.07 14.36 -3.81
N LEU A 158 -11.77 14.37 -4.05
CA LEU A 158 -10.98 13.18 -4.32
C LEU A 158 -10.33 12.71 -3.03
N THR A 159 -10.25 11.40 -2.82
CA THR A 159 -9.54 10.81 -1.68
C THR A 159 -8.82 9.54 -2.06
N ASP A 160 -7.62 9.37 -1.53
CA ASP A 160 -6.90 8.10 -1.54
C ASP A 160 -6.04 7.95 -0.27
N LYS A 161 -5.90 6.72 0.21
CA LYS A 161 -5.22 6.45 1.49
C LYS A 161 -3.71 6.57 1.39
N LEU A 162 -3.13 6.21 0.25
CA LEU A 162 -1.70 6.31 -0.05
C LEU A 162 -1.33 7.63 -0.69
N GLY A 163 -2.24 8.21 -1.46
CA GLY A 163 -2.15 9.56 -1.98
C GLY A 163 -2.53 9.64 -3.45
N LEU A 164 -3.04 10.79 -3.85
CA LEU A 164 -3.47 11.06 -5.22
C LEU A 164 -2.28 11.48 -6.10
N SER A 165 -2.34 11.14 -7.38
CA SER A 165 -1.35 11.52 -8.39
C SER A 165 -1.89 12.60 -9.33
N GLU A 166 -3.02 12.33 -9.97
CA GLU A 166 -3.66 13.24 -10.92
C GLU A 166 -5.16 12.97 -11.07
N TYR A 167 -5.86 13.90 -11.70
CA TYR A 167 -7.22 13.66 -12.18
C TYR A 167 -7.51 14.39 -13.50
N THR A 168 -8.50 13.88 -14.21
CA THR A 168 -9.17 14.56 -15.32
C THR A 168 -10.67 14.63 -15.05
N ALA A 169 -11.28 15.78 -15.30
CA ALA A 169 -12.71 16.01 -15.20
C ALA A 169 -13.22 16.46 -16.56
N THR A 170 -13.96 15.60 -17.24
CA THR A 170 -14.46 15.83 -18.60
C THR A 170 -15.98 15.90 -18.60
N LEU A 171 -16.52 17.01 -19.07
CA LEU A 171 -17.94 17.19 -19.32
C LEU A 171 -18.27 16.65 -20.70
N TRP A 172 -19.18 15.68 -20.73
CA TRP A 172 -19.62 14.99 -21.94
C TRP A 172 -21.07 15.29 -22.25
N GLU A 173 -21.36 15.48 -23.52
CA GLU A 173 -22.69 15.23 -24.07
C GLU A 173 -22.93 13.72 -24.14
N LEU A 174 -24.15 13.32 -23.81
CA LEU A 174 -24.56 11.92 -23.85
C LEU A 174 -25.43 11.64 -25.08
N ASN A 175 -25.23 10.46 -25.65
CA ASN A 175 -26.12 9.95 -26.69
C ASN A 175 -27.46 9.45 -26.11
N ALA A 176 -28.32 8.90 -26.97
CA ALA A 176 -29.62 8.35 -26.60
C ALA A 176 -29.55 7.17 -25.60
N GLN A 177 -28.40 6.49 -25.48
CA GLN A 177 -28.15 5.42 -24.52
C GLN A 177 -27.49 5.92 -23.21
N GLU A 178 -27.38 7.25 -23.05
CA GLU A 178 -26.72 7.89 -21.91
C GLU A 178 -25.21 7.59 -21.81
N GLU A 179 -24.57 7.28 -22.93
CA GLU A 179 -23.12 7.10 -23.00
C GLU A 179 -22.42 8.36 -23.54
N PRO A 180 -21.18 8.63 -23.09
CA PRO A 180 -20.38 9.74 -23.60
C PRO A 180 -20.23 9.70 -25.12
N GLU A 181 -20.65 10.77 -25.78
CA GLU A 181 -20.60 10.89 -27.25
C GLU A 181 -19.65 12.02 -27.67
N THR A 182 -19.89 13.24 -27.17
CA THR A 182 -19.12 14.43 -27.53
C THR A 182 -18.49 15.06 -26.29
N GLU A 183 -17.16 15.24 -26.31
CA GLU A 183 -16.47 15.99 -25.25
C GLU A 183 -16.77 17.48 -25.43
N TRP A 184 -17.42 18.09 -24.44
CA TRP A 184 -17.64 19.54 -24.44
C TRP A 184 -16.46 20.29 -23.85
N LYS A 185 -15.90 19.78 -22.75
CA LYS A 185 -14.78 20.45 -22.08
C LYS A 185 -14.08 19.52 -21.10
N LYS A 186 -12.77 19.72 -20.96
CA LYS A 186 -11.91 18.93 -20.07
C LYS A 186 -11.05 19.81 -19.21
N PHE A 187 -10.93 19.43 -17.94
CA PHE A 187 -9.94 19.93 -17.01
C PHE A 187 -9.03 18.78 -16.57
N SER A 188 -7.75 19.08 -16.39
CA SER A 188 -6.79 18.11 -15.88
C SER A 188 -5.95 18.76 -14.79
N LYS A 189 -5.62 18.00 -13.76
CA LYS A 189 -4.66 18.40 -12.74
C LYS A 189 -3.67 17.26 -12.53
N THR A 190 -2.42 17.55 -12.83
CA THR A 190 -1.29 16.66 -12.54
C THR A 190 -0.53 17.15 -11.31
N GLY A 191 0.36 16.30 -10.78
CA GLY A 191 1.27 16.68 -9.69
C GLY A 191 0.54 16.93 -8.37
N LEU A 192 -0.44 16.11 -8.03
CA LEU A 192 -1.06 16.08 -6.70
C LEU A 192 -0.09 15.54 -5.63
N ASN A 193 1.03 14.95 -6.04
CA ASN A 193 2.19 14.63 -5.20
C ASN A 193 1.84 13.86 -3.92
N GLY A 194 0.89 12.93 -4.00
CA GLY A 194 0.52 12.06 -2.87
C GLY A 194 -0.38 12.71 -1.82
N VAL A 195 -1.05 13.84 -2.12
CA VAL A 195 -2.07 14.36 -1.20
C VAL A 195 -3.19 13.34 -1.03
N LYS A 196 -3.58 13.07 0.21
CA LYS A 196 -4.62 12.06 0.52
C LYS A 196 -6.04 12.53 0.24
N SER A 197 -6.24 13.84 0.15
CA SER A 197 -7.53 14.43 -0.20
C SER A 197 -7.33 15.73 -0.98
N PHE A 198 -8.16 15.93 -2.00
CA PHE A 198 -8.13 17.11 -2.85
C PHE A 198 -9.55 17.56 -3.21
N ASN A 199 -9.87 18.82 -2.98
CA ASN A 199 -11.13 19.42 -3.39
C ASN A 199 -10.94 20.12 -4.74
N ALA A 200 -11.80 19.79 -5.70
CA ALA A 200 -11.84 20.43 -7.00
C ALA A 200 -13.17 21.16 -7.19
N SER A 201 -13.09 22.34 -7.83
CA SER A 201 -14.24 23.14 -8.23
C SER A 201 -13.99 23.63 -9.65
N HIS A 202 -14.94 23.35 -10.54
CA HIS A 202 -14.84 23.67 -11.96
C HIS A 202 -16.11 24.30 -12.50
N ASN A 203 -15.92 25.32 -13.32
CA ASN A 203 -16.98 26.03 -14.02
C ASN A 203 -16.87 25.77 -15.52
N PHE A 204 -17.87 25.11 -16.07
CA PHE A 204 -18.01 24.78 -17.47
C PHE A 204 -18.93 25.80 -18.12
N LEU A 205 -18.32 26.85 -18.65
CA LEU A 205 -19.02 27.86 -19.46
C LEU A 205 -19.17 27.36 -20.89
N SER A 206 -20.38 27.50 -21.44
CA SER A 206 -20.69 27.22 -22.83
C SER A 206 -19.93 28.13 -23.79
N THR A 207 -19.85 27.74 -25.06
CA THR A 207 -19.40 28.62 -26.14
C THR A 207 -20.44 29.71 -26.44
N SER A 208 -20.12 30.59 -27.39
CA SER A 208 -21.03 31.64 -27.87
C SER A 208 -22.31 31.10 -28.53
N SER A 209 -22.31 29.86 -29.03
CA SER A 209 -23.50 29.18 -29.53
C SER A 209 -24.35 28.54 -28.42
N GLY A 210 -23.82 28.46 -27.20
CA GLY A 210 -24.46 27.74 -26.10
C GLY A 210 -24.27 26.23 -26.16
N TYR A 211 -24.81 25.55 -25.14
CA TYR A 211 -25.03 24.12 -25.20
C TYR A 211 -26.26 23.81 -26.08
N PRO A 212 -26.26 22.72 -26.86
CA PRO A 212 -27.40 22.37 -27.70
C PRO A 212 -28.64 22.07 -26.85
N ALA A 213 -29.78 22.65 -27.21
CA ALA A 213 -31.03 22.47 -26.49
C ALA A 213 -31.51 21.01 -26.55
N GLY A 214 -31.97 20.46 -25.43
CA GLY A 214 -32.42 19.08 -25.32
C GLY A 214 -31.30 18.05 -25.10
N SER A 215 -30.02 18.46 -25.15
CA SER A 215 -28.90 17.56 -24.88
C SER A 215 -28.87 17.13 -23.41
N LYS A 216 -28.52 15.85 -23.20
CA LYS A 216 -28.14 15.31 -21.88
C LYS A 216 -26.64 15.41 -21.71
N TYR A 217 -26.18 15.64 -20.49
CA TYR A 217 -24.76 15.73 -20.20
C TYR A 217 -24.39 15.13 -18.85
N GLN A 218 -23.13 14.77 -18.69
CA GLN A 218 -22.59 14.23 -17.44
C GLN A 218 -21.13 14.62 -17.28
N LEU A 219 -20.70 14.85 -16.05
CA LEU A 219 -19.30 15.00 -15.72
C LEU A 219 -18.71 13.64 -15.37
N ILE A 220 -17.62 13.29 -16.06
CA ILE A 220 -16.85 12.08 -15.79
C ILE A 220 -15.50 12.50 -15.21
N VAL A 221 -15.22 12.03 -13.98
CA VAL A 221 -13.98 12.27 -13.27
C VAL A 221 -13.17 10.97 -13.26
N THR A 222 -12.02 11.00 -13.93
CA THR A 222 -11.02 9.94 -13.86
C THR A 222 -9.92 10.40 -12.91
N VAL A 223 -9.61 9.59 -11.90
CA VAL A 223 -8.60 9.90 -10.88
C VAL A 223 -7.60 8.75 -10.78
N SER A 224 -6.33 9.09 -10.60
CA SER A 224 -5.26 8.12 -10.34
C SER A 224 -4.54 8.44 -9.03
N ASP A 225 -4.08 7.38 -8.37
CA ASP A 225 -3.25 7.48 -7.17
C ASP A 225 -1.75 7.37 -7.51
N ILE A 226 -0.90 7.56 -6.50
CA ILE A 226 0.57 7.47 -6.63
C ILE A 226 1.06 6.04 -6.90
N SER A 227 0.22 5.05 -6.65
CA SER A 227 0.50 3.63 -6.81
C SER A 227 0.07 3.10 -8.18
N GLY A 228 -0.58 3.96 -8.98
CA GLY A 228 -1.00 3.68 -10.35
C GLY A 228 -2.40 3.11 -10.48
N ASN A 229 -3.20 3.02 -9.40
CA ASN A 229 -4.60 2.63 -9.56
C ASN A 229 -5.40 3.79 -10.16
N ILE A 230 -6.36 3.44 -11.02
CA ILE A 230 -7.23 4.38 -11.73
C ILE A 230 -8.69 4.02 -11.47
N ALA A 231 -9.49 5.04 -11.18
CA ALA A 231 -10.94 4.93 -11.09
C ALA A 231 -11.64 6.04 -11.85
N GLU A 232 -12.86 5.74 -12.30
CA GLU A 232 -13.76 6.66 -12.97
C GLU A 232 -15.04 6.81 -12.15
N TYR A 233 -15.52 8.04 -12.05
CA TYR A 233 -16.74 8.39 -11.34
C TYR A 233 -17.58 9.32 -12.21
N ARG A 234 -18.89 9.08 -12.22
CA ARG A 234 -19.85 9.81 -13.03
C ARG A 234 -20.77 10.63 -12.12
N SER A 235 -21.02 11.88 -12.48
CA SER A 235 -22.01 12.71 -11.80
C SER A 235 -23.44 12.24 -12.08
N GLU A 236 -24.43 12.91 -11.51
CA GLU A 236 -25.80 12.83 -12.03
C GLU A 236 -25.86 13.31 -13.48
N THR A 237 -26.87 12.84 -14.23
CA THR A 237 -27.14 13.30 -15.59
C THR A 237 -27.88 14.62 -15.55
N GLY A 238 -27.36 15.63 -16.24
CA GLY A 238 -28.02 16.92 -16.43
C GLY A 238 -28.68 17.08 -17.80
N THR A 239 -29.52 18.11 -17.94
CA THR A 239 -30.21 18.45 -19.18
C THR A 239 -30.07 19.92 -19.55
N VAL A 240 -29.95 20.19 -20.85
CA VAL A 240 -30.01 21.55 -21.41
C VAL A 240 -31.45 21.88 -21.79
N ASN A 241 -32.02 22.92 -21.18
CA ASN A 241 -33.41 23.35 -21.41
C ASN A 241 -33.56 24.40 -22.52
#